data_AF-A0A1V9Z9H7-F1
#
_entry.id   AF-A0A1V9Z9H7-F1
#
_cell.length_a   1.000
_cell.length_b   1.000
_cell.length_c   1.000
_cell.angle_alpha   90.00
_cell.angle_beta   90.00
_cell.angle_gamma   90.00
#
_symmetry.space_group_name_H-M   'P 1'
#
loop_
_entity.id
_entity.type
_entity.pdbx_description
1 polymer ?
#
loop_
_entity_poly.entity_id
_entity_poly.type
_entity_poly.pdbx_seq_one_letter_code
_entity_poly.pdbx_strand_id
1 'polypeptide(L)'
;MRTFPSIRGLSDEQLRELYHLPLKEAAEQLGSYEGALIRLCRQRNIPKWPYRQLAKIQRKINFLDGVLSKMDGGSHDHIQIRRANLLHQYNTIKYWSPKQGKQLPSLCSSEELDESDDSLDSPGSSKLSLSYIMND
;
A
#
# COMPACT_ATOMS: atom_id res chain seq x y z
N MET A 1 -34.35 -13.28 -0.01
CA MET A 1 -33.54 -12.23 -0.67
C MET A 1 -32.58 -11.67 0.36
N ARG A 2 -31.27 -11.59 0.08
CA ARG A 2 -30.33 -10.91 0.99
C ARG A 2 -30.47 -9.41 0.79
N THR A 3 -30.94 -8.70 1.81
CA THR A 3 -30.98 -7.24 1.83
C THR A 3 -29.70 -6.74 2.49
N PHE A 4 -28.94 -5.91 1.78
CA PHE A 4 -27.73 -5.32 2.34
C PHE A 4 -28.05 -3.96 2.98
N PRO A 5 -27.50 -3.64 4.16
CA PRO A 5 -27.63 -2.34 4.78
C PRO A 5 -26.95 -1.26 3.93
N SER A 6 -27.48 -0.03 4.00
CA SER A 6 -26.87 1.12 3.36
C SER A 6 -25.63 1.56 4.13
N ILE A 7 -24.47 1.48 3.48
CA ILE A 7 -23.18 1.92 4.06
C ILE A 7 -22.82 3.38 3.72
N ARG A 8 -23.78 4.17 3.19
CA ARG A 8 -23.51 5.56 2.75
C ARG A 8 -23.07 6.47 3.90
N GLY A 9 -23.57 6.21 5.12
CA GLY A 9 -23.29 7.01 6.31
C GLY A 9 -22.00 6.65 7.06
N LEU A 10 -21.18 5.73 6.54
CA LEU A 10 -19.91 5.35 7.19
C LEU A 10 -19.00 6.57 7.37
N SER A 11 -18.20 6.68 8.43
CA SER A 11 -17.22 7.79 8.51
C SER A 11 -15.96 7.51 7.66
N ASP A 12 -15.12 8.51 7.41
CA ASP A 12 -13.81 8.28 6.76
C ASP A 12 -12.86 7.49 7.67
N GLU A 13 -12.99 7.63 8.98
CA GLU A 13 -12.24 6.87 9.99
C GLU A 13 -12.55 5.38 9.89
N GLN A 14 -13.83 5.03 9.92
CA GLN A 14 -14.29 3.64 9.78
C GLN A 14 -13.88 3.04 8.44
N LEU A 15 -13.86 3.83 7.36
CA LEU A 15 -13.41 3.34 6.06
C LEU A 15 -11.89 3.03 6.07
N ARG A 16 -11.10 3.90 6.70
CA ARG A 16 -9.64 3.76 6.83
C ARG A 16 -9.25 2.56 7.68
N GLU A 17 -10.04 2.24 8.69
CA GLU A 17 -9.84 1.04 9.49
C GLU A 17 -9.90 -0.22 8.63
N LEU A 18 -10.67 -0.26 7.55
CA LEU A 18 -10.81 -1.45 6.70
C LEU A 18 -9.74 -1.58 5.61
N TYR A 19 -8.91 -0.57 5.36
CA TYR A 19 -7.92 -0.59 4.27
C TYR A 19 -6.84 -1.67 4.40
N HIS A 20 -6.70 -2.28 5.58
CA HIS A 20 -5.82 -3.42 5.79
C HIS A 20 -6.40 -4.74 5.23
N LEU A 21 -7.67 -4.76 4.82
CA LEU A 21 -8.37 -5.93 4.30
C LEU A 21 -8.55 -5.86 2.77
N PRO A 22 -8.59 -7.01 2.08
CA PRO A 22 -9.12 -7.12 0.73
C PRO A 22 -10.53 -6.52 0.62
N LEU A 23 -10.86 -5.97 -0.54
CA LEU A 23 -12.16 -5.32 -0.78
C LEU A 23 -13.35 -6.23 -0.45
N LYS A 24 -13.24 -7.53 -0.78
CA LYS A 24 -14.26 -8.54 -0.49
C LYS A 24 -14.47 -8.71 1.01
N GLU A 25 -13.39 -8.90 1.76
CA GLU A 25 -13.44 -9.08 3.22
C GLU A 25 -13.92 -7.80 3.93
N ALA A 26 -13.50 -6.63 3.45
CA ALA A 26 -13.99 -5.35 3.95
C ALA A 26 -15.51 -5.18 3.74
N ALA A 27 -16.02 -5.67 2.61
CA ALA A 27 -17.46 -5.66 2.34
C ALA A 27 -18.22 -6.62 3.27
N GLU A 28 -17.68 -7.82 3.50
CA GLU A 28 -18.26 -8.80 4.42
C GLU A 28 -18.28 -8.30 5.87
N GLN A 29 -17.21 -7.63 6.34
CA GLN A 29 -17.13 -6.97 7.65
C GLN A 29 -18.22 -5.92 7.85
N LEU A 30 -18.56 -5.16 6.80
CA LEU A 30 -19.63 -4.17 6.82
C LEU A 30 -21.03 -4.77 6.56
N GLY A 31 -21.12 -6.09 6.40
CA GLY A 31 -22.35 -6.78 6.03
C GLY A 31 -22.90 -6.30 4.68
N SER A 32 -22.05 -5.82 3.77
CA SER A 32 -22.42 -5.24 2.48
C SER A 32 -21.78 -6.03 1.32
N TYR A 33 -21.66 -5.40 0.16
CA TYR A 33 -21.04 -5.98 -1.04
C TYR A 33 -20.03 -5.02 -1.67
N GLU A 34 -19.08 -5.55 -2.43
CA GLU A 34 -17.94 -4.81 -3.00
C GLU A 34 -18.35 -3.57 -3.79
N GLY A 35 -19.41 -3.67 -4.60
CA GLY A 35 -19.94 -2.55 -5.39
C GLY A 35 -20.50 -1.40 -4.55
N ALA A 36 -20.96 -1.65 -3.32
CA ALA A 36 -21.32 -0.58 -2.40
C ALA A 36 -20.09 0.17 -1.91
N LEU A 37 -19.01 -0.54 -1.55
CA LEU A 37 -17.75 0.05 -1.10
C LEU A 37 -17.09 0.85 -2.23
N ILE A 38 -17.07 0.32 -3.46
CA ILE A 38 -16.51 1.03 -4.62
C ILE A 38 -17.26 2.34 -4.87
N ARG A 39 -18.60 2.33 -4.83
CA ARG A 39 -19.40 3.55 -4.99
C ARG A 39 -19.12 4.55 -3.88
N LEU A 40 -19.01 4.09 -2.63
CA LEU A 40 -18.67 4.94 -1.49
C LEU A 40 -17.28 5.57 -1.64
N CYS A 41 -16.27 4.78 -2.03
CA CYS A 41 -14.91 5.25 -2.27
C CYS A 41 -14.87 6.31 -3.38
N ARG A 42 -15.56 6.06 -4.50
CA ARG A 42 -15.65 7.01 -5.63
C ARG A 42 -16.33 8.32 -5.23
N GLN A 43 -17.40 8.26 -4.43
CA GLN A 43 -18.05 9.46 -3.88
C GLN A 43 -17.10 10.29 -3.01
N ARG A 44 -16.09 9.65 -2.42
CA ARG A 44 -15.04 10.28 -1.60
C ARG A 44 -13.74 10.49 -2.37
N ASN A 45 -13.78 10.52 -3.70
CA ASN A 45 -12.62 10.69 -4.59
C ASN A 45 -11.47 9.70 -4.37
N ILE A 46 -11.72 8.55 -3.75
CA ILE A 46 -10.75 7.46 -3.65
C ILE A 46 -10.94 6.61 -4.92
N PRO A 47 -10.03 6.69 -5.91
CA PRO A 47 -10.23 6.05 -7.20
C PRO A 47 -10.17 4.53 -7.11
N LYS A 48 -9.38 4.01 -6.17
CA LYS A 48 -9.10 2.58 -6.01
C LYS A 48 -8.93 2.22 -4.54
N TRP A 49 -9.38 1.03 -4.17
CA TRP A 49 -9.18 0.48 -2.84
C TRP A 49 -7.67 0.31 -2.53
N PRO A 50 -7.15 0.96 -1.46
CA PRO A 50 -5.71 1.09 -1.24
C PRO A 50 -5.02 -0.18 -0.69
N TYR A 51 -5.76 -1.26 -0.43
CA TYR A 51 -5.23 -2.50 0.14
C TYR A 51 -3.96 -3.01 -0.54
N ARG A 52 -3.95 -3.14 -1.87
CA ARG A 52 -2.80 -3.70 -2.60
C ARG A 52 -1.53 -2.86 -2.45
N GLN A 53 -1.68 -1.53 -2.45
CA GLN A 53 -0.57 -0.61 -2.29
C GLN A 53 -0.05 -0.64 -0.86
N LEU A 54 -0.94 -0.56 0.13
CA LEU A 54 -0.59 -0.65 1.54
C LEU A 54 0.09 -1.98 1.87
N ALA A 55 -0.41 -3.10 1.35
CA ALA A 55 0.20 -4.42 1.54
C ALA A 55 1.58 -4.54 0.88
N LYS A 56 1.83 -3.86 -0.25
CA LYS A 56 3.17 -3.79 -0.87
C LYS A 56 4.15 -3.04 0.03
N ILE A 57 3.75 -1.89 0.55
CA ILE A 57 4.58 -1.05 1.43
C ILE A 57 4.82 -1.76 2.77
N GLN A 58 3.78 -2.33 3.37
CA GLN A 58 3.87 -3.08 4.63
C GLN A 58 4.86 -4.23 4.54
N ARG A 59 4.86 -4.99 3.43
CA ARG A 59 5.85 -6.06 3.22
C ARG A 59 7.29 -5.54 3.20
N LYS A 60 7.53 -4.39 2.56
CA LYS A 60 8.85 -3.74 2.58
C LYS A 60 9.24 -3.30 3.99
N ILE A 61 8.32 -2.70 4.74
CA ILE A 61 8.55 -2.29 6.14
C ILE A 61 8.91 -3.52 6.99
N ASN A 62 8.08 -4.58 6.96
CA ASN A 62 8.31 -5.79 7.73
C ASN A 62 9.65 -6.46 7.39
N PHE A 63 10.06 -6.42 6.12
CA PHE A 63 11.37 -6.92 5.70
C PHE A 63 12.50 -6.10 6.34
N LEU A 64 12.44 -4.77 6.26
CA LEU A 64 13.45 -3.90 6.88
C LEU A 64 13.47 -4.04 8.41
N ASP A 65 12.31 -4.19 9.05
CA ASP A 65 12.21 -4.50 10.48
C ASP A 65 12.92 -5.81 10.82
N GLY A 66 12.74 -6.84 9.99
CA GLY A 66 13.42 -8.13 10.14
C GLY A 66 14.92 -8.08 9.86
N VAL A 67 15.40 -7.09 9.11
CA VAL A 67 16.85 -6.86 8.91
C VAL A 67 17.42 -6.13 10.12
N LEU A 68 16.76 -5.07 10.59
CA LEU A 68 17.16 -4.31 11.78
C LEU A 68 17.21 -5.18 13.03
N SER A 69 16.33 -6.18 13.17
CA SER A 69 16.33 -7.08 14.33
C SER A 69 17.41 -8.15 14.30
N LYS A 70 18.05 -8.38 13.15
CA LYS A 70 19.11 -9.41 12.97
C LYS A 70 20.51 -8.85 12.97
N MET A 71 20.66 -7.55 12.74
CA MET A 71 21.95 -6.88 12.70
C MET A 71 22.21 -6.26 14.08
N ASP A 72 23.16 -6.83 14.83
CA ASP A 72 23.70 -6.21 16.04
C ASP A 72 25.02 -5.49 15.70
N GLY A 73 25.10 -4.20 16.02
CA GLY A 73 26.39 -3.49 16.15
C GLY A 73 26.84 -2.58 14.99
N GLY A 74 25.97 -2.19 14.06
CA GLY A 74 26.29 -1.22 12.99
C GLY A 74 25.44 0.04 13.00
N SER A 75 25.93 1.14 12.38
CA SER A 75 25.09 2.31 12.05
C SER A 75 24.19 1.93 10.88
N HIS A 76 22.89 1.79 11.14
CA HIS A 76 21.88 1.37 10.15
C HIS A 76 21.07 2.56 9.62
N ASP A 77 21.70 3.74 9.53
CA ASP A 77 21.03 5.00 9.20
C ASP A 77 20.29 4.92 7.87
N HIS A 78 20.90 4.34 6.84
CA HIS A 78 20.26 4.18 5.53
C HIS A 78 19.01 3.29 5.57
N ILE A 79 19.05 2.20 6.35
CA ILE A 79 17.92 1.26 6.51
C ILE A 79 16.78 1.97 7.26
N GLN A 80 17.12 2.73 8.30
CA GLN A 80 16.16 3.52 9.08
C GLN A 80 15.52 4.64 8.25
N ILE A 81 16.31 5.38 7.47
CA ILE A 81 15.83 6.43 6.56
C ILE A 81 14.86 5.82 5.52
N ARG A 82 15.24 4.71 4.88
CA ARG A 82 14.36 4.04 3.90
C ARG A 82 13.08 3.55 4.54
N ARG A 83 13.15 2.99 5.75
CA ARG A 83 11.98 2.58 6.53
C ARG A 83 11.06 3.76 6.85
N ALA A 84 11.63 4.90 7.27
CA ALA A 84 10.87 6.12 7.54
C ALA A 84 10.15 6.64 6.29
N ASN A 85 10.81 6.61 5.13
CA ASN A 85 10.21 6.97 3.84
C ASN A 85 9.03 6.05 3.48
N LEU A 86 9.17 4.73 3.69
CA LEU A 86 8.08 3.78 3.45
C LEU A 86 6.91 4.01 4.39
N LEU A 87 7.16 4.32 5.67
CA LEU A 87 6.09 4.69 6.62
C LEU A 87 5.38 5.97 6.21
N HIS A 88 6.13 6.97 5.73
CA HIS A 88 5.54 8.19 5.18
C HIS A 88 4.62 7.86 3.99
N GLN A 89 5.09 7.08 3.01
CA GLN A 89 4.28 6.64 1.87
C GLN A 89 3.04 5.83 2.29
N TYR A 90 3.18 4.97 3.30
CA TYR A 90 2.04 4.22 3.84
C TYR A 90 0.98 5.18 4.40
N ASN A 91 1.41 6.15 5.22
CA ASN A 91 0.53 7.11 5.86
C ASN A 91 -0.13 8.06 4.86
N THR A 92 0.58 8.50 3.82
CA THR A 92 -0.01 9.37 2.78
C THR A 92 -1.14 8.66 2.03
N ILE A 93 -1.01 7.36 1.77
CA ILE A 93 -2.08 6.57 1.14
C ILE A 93 -3.22 6.29 2.12
N LYS A 94 -2.89 5.84 3.34
CA LYS A 94 -3.91 5.45 4.35
C LYS A 94 -4.76 6.63 4.81
N TYR A 95 -4.16 7.80 4.97
CA TYR A 95 -4.82 9.00 5.49
C TYR A 95 -5.09 10.04 4.40
N TRP A 96 -5.04 9.64 3.12
CA TRP A 96 -5.35 10.54 2.02
C TRP A 96 -6.75 11.14 2.17
N SER A 97 -6.88 12.45 1.97
CA SER A 97 -8.16 13.16 2.02
C SER A 97 -8.34 14.05 0.78
N PRO A 98 -9.51 14.02 0.12
CA PRO A 98 -9.80 14.84 -1.06
C PRO A 98 -9.76 16.35 -0.82
N LYS A 99 -9.97 16.78 0.44
CA LYS A 99 -10.05 18.20 0.80
C LYS A 99 -8.74 18.96 0.58
N GLN A 100 -7.64 18.27 0.26
CA GLN A 100 -6.30 18.85 0.06
C GLN A 100 -6.01 19.29 -1.39
N GLY A 101 -6.96 19.19 -2.32
CA GLY A 101 -6.86 19.78 -3.68
C GLY A 101 -5.76 19.19 -4.59
N LYS A 102 -5.02 18.17 -4.13
CA LYS A 102 -3.95 17.51 -4.89
C LYS A 102 -4.42 16.10 -5.27
N GLN A 103 -4.31 15.75 -6.55
CA GLN A 103 -4.54 14.38 -7.00
C GLN A 103 -3.74 13.40 -6.13
N LEU A 104 -4.36 12.26 -5.78
CA LEU A 104 -3.68 11.13 -5.16
C LEU A 104 -2.39 10.86 -5.96
N PRO A 105 -1.20 10.74 -5.32
CA PRO A 105 0.03 10.54 -6.06
C PRO A 105 -0.08 9.26 -6.90
N SER A 106 -0.28 9.46 -8.20
CA SER A 106 -0.17 8.45 -9.24
C SER A 106 1.30 8.13 -9.42
N LEU A 107 1.89 7.40 -8.46
CA LEU A 107 3.25 6.87 -8.63
C LEU A 107 3.16 5.52 -9.35
N CYS A 108 2.89 5.64 -10.65
CA CYS A 108 3.09 4.61 -11.67
C CYS A 108 3.38 5.32 -13.00
N SER A 109 4.47 6.08 -13.03
CA SER A 109 5.17 6.41 -14.27
C SER A 109 6.62 6.04 -14.03
N SER A 110 7.01 4.90 -14.61
CA SER A 110 8.40 4.56 -14.87
C SER A 110 8.95 5.68 -15.75
N GLU A 111 9.84 6.52 -15.22
CA GLU A 111 10.74 7.29 -16.05
C GLU A 111 11.83 6.30 -16.49
N GLU A 112 11.66 5.82 -17.71
CA GLU A 112 12.62 4.98 -18.42
C GLU A 112 13.81 5.85 -18.80
N LEU A 113 14.94 5.66 -18.11
CA LEU A 113 16.25 6.13 -18.55
C LEU A 113 17.27 5.06 -18.15
N ASP A 114 17.59 4.18 -19.10
CA ASP A 114 18.92 3.99 -19.69
C ASP A 114 19.16 2.54 -20.13
N GLU A 115 19.61 2.38 -21.37
CA GLU A 115 20.01 1.14 -22.00
C GLU A 115 21.30 0.58 -21.36
N SER A 116 21.34 -0.71 -21.00
CA SER A 116 22.36 -1.68 -21.48
C SER A 116 22.54 -2.91 -20.58
N ASP A 117 22.34 -4.06 -21.23
CA ASP A 117 23.23 -5.23 -21.30
C ASP A 117 23.21 -6.38 -20.25
N ASP A 118 23.09 -7.56 -20.87
CA ASP A 118 23.47 -8.95 -20.55
C ASP A 118 22.74 -9.84 -19.51
N SER A 119 22.03 -10.83 -20.09
CA SER A 119 21.94 -12.26 -19.74
C SER A 119 21.34 -12.79 -18.41
N LEU A 120 20.17 -13.42 -18.60
CA LEU A 120 19.76 -14.78 -18.19
C LEU A 120 20.07 -15.29 -16.77
N ASP A 121 19.02 -15.46 -15.94
CA ASP A 121 18.37 -16.77 -15.68
C ASP A 121 17.20 -16.61 -14.68
N SER A 122 16.10 -17.33 -14.93
CA SER A 122 14.92 -17.45 -14.04
C SER A 122 14.79 -18.92 -13.65
N PRO A 123 14.32 -19.29 -12.43
CA PRO A 123 12.98 -18.89 -11.98
C PRO A 123 12.74 -18.78 -10.45
N GLY A 124 11.72 -17.98 -10.10
CA GLY A 124 10.67 -18.43 -9.17
C GLY A 124 11.02 -18.62 -7.68
N SER A 125 11.14 -17.53 -6.93
CA SER A 125 10.55 -17.44 -5.59
C SER A 125 10.60 -16.00 -5.11
N SER A 126 9.52 -15.53 -4.49
CA SER A 126 9.31 -14.17 -3.98
C SER A 126 10.27 -13.79 -2.84
N LYS A 127 11.59 -13.83 -3.08
CA LYS A 127 12.60 -13.20 -2.24
C LYS A 127 12.66 -11.75 -2.66
N LEU A 128 12.07 -10.87 -1.85
CA LEU A 128 12.47 -9.47 -1.86
C LEU A 128 13.95 -9.46 -1.42
N SER A 129 14.88 -9.37 -2.36
CA SER A 129 16.30 -9.26 -2.04
C SER A 129 16.58 -7.87 -1.45
N LEU A 130 17.58 -7.80 -0.58
CA LEU A 130 18.04 -6.54 -0.02
C LEU A 130 18.46 -5.55 -1.14
N SER A 131 19.08 -6.06 -2.20
CA SER A 131 19.45 -5.30 -3.40
C SER A 131 18.25 -4.71 -4.13
N TYR A 132 17.14 -5.44 -4.27
CA TYR A 132 15.93 -4.94 -4.95
C TYR A 132 15.20 -3.84 -4.16
N ILE A 133 15.43 -3.78 -2.84
CA ILE A 133 14.85 -2.73 -1.98
C ILE A 133 15.79 -1.52 -1.86
N MET A 134 17.11 -1.76 -2.00
CA MET A 134 18.17 -0.76 -1.88
C MET A 134 18.58 -0.08 -3.20
N ASN A 135 18.30 -0.65 -4.37
CA ASN A 135 18.51 0.03 -5.65
C ASN A 135 17.36 1.00 -5.93
N ASP A 136 17.64 2.29 -5.73
CA ASP A 136 17.10 3.44 -6.47
C ASP A 136 18.31 4.13 -7.11
#